data_AF-A0A7C5HDC8-F1
#
_entry.id   AF-A0A7C5HDC8-F1
#
_cell.length_a   1.000
_cell.length_b   1.000
_cell.length_c   1.000
_cell.angle_alpha   90.00
_cell.angle_beta   90.00
_cell.angle_gamma   90.00
#
_symmetry.space_group_name_H-M   'P 1'
#
loop_
_entity.id
_entity.type
_entity.pdbx_description
1 polymer ?
#
loop_
_entity_poly.entity_id
_entity_poly.type
_entity_poly.pdbx_seq_one_letter_code
_entity_poly.pdbx_strand_id
1 'polypeptide(L)'
;MSVVSIGEVLVDQAVLDARFSCPLELCKGACCVEGELGAPIDEPEARYLETTVEPLRDLLPERALRYIHRHGCTELYQGDLYTRTIDERECVFVIYKNGVALCAVEAACKRGELPSNKPLS
;
A
#
# COMPACT_ATOMS: atom_id res chain seq x y z
N MET A 1 31.77 -10.91 -5.65
CA MET A 1 31.06 -10.51 -4.42
C MET A 1 31.55 -9.12 -4.07
N SER A 2 30.65 -8.15 -4.13
CA SER A 2 30.94 -6.74 -3.85
C SER A 2 30.25 -6.38 -2.53
N VAL A 3 30.95 -5.73 -1.62
CA VAL A 3 30.48 -5.45 -0.26
C VAL A 3 30.54 -3.95 0.01
N VAL A 4 29.57 -3.44 0.76
CA VAL A 4 29.54 -2.06 1.27
C VAL A 4 29.70 -2.07 2.79
N SER A 5 30.47 -1.13 3.32
CA SER A 5 30.64 -0.98 4.77
C SER A 5 29.64 0.03 5.32
N ILE A 6 28.93 -0.34 6.38
CA ILE A 6 28.10 0.56 7.19
C ILE A 6 28.63 0.51 8.63
N GLY A 7 29.42 1.52 9.00
CA GLY A 7 30.17 1.51 10.26
C GLY A 7 31.17 0.36 10.28
N GLU A 8 30.98 -0.58 11.21
CA GLU A 8 31.81 -1.80 11.35
C GLU A 8 31.17 -3.05 10.72
N VAL A 9 30.00 -2.91 10.07
CA VAL A 9 29.27 -4.03 9.47
C VAL A 9 29.52 -4.06 7.96
N LEU A 10 29.95 -5.22 7.45
CA LEU A 10 30.05 -5.50 6.01
C LEU A 10 28.70 -6.04 5.51
N VAL A 11 28.10 -5.33 4.55
CA VAL A 11 26.81 -5.68 3.95
C VAL A 11 27.04 -6.08 2.49
N ASP A 12 26.43 -7.17 2.05
CA ASP A 12 26.44 -7.55 0.64
C ASP A 12 25.74 -6.47 -0.20
N GLN A 13 26.33 -6.04 -1.31
CA GLN A 13 25.71 -5.04 -2.18
C GLN A 13 24.34 -5.48 -2.72
N ALA A 14 24.07 -6.78 -2.83
CA ALA A 14 22.77 -7.29 -3.25
C ALA A 14 21.61 -6.80 -2.36
N VAL A 15 21.89 -6.41 -1.12
CA VAL A 15 20.89 -5.83 -0.21
C VAL A 15 20.39 -4.47 -0.72
N LEU A 16 21.23 -3.70 -1.43
CA LEU A 16 20.85 -2.39 -1.96
C LEU A 16 19.86 -2.50 -3.14
N ASP A 17 19.92 -3.61 -3.88
CA ASP A 17 19.03 -3.88 -5.02
C ASP A 17 17.79 -4.70 -4.61
N ALA A 18 17.76 -5.20 -3.37
CA ALA A 18 16.66 -6.01 -2.88
C ALA A 18 15.39 -5.16 -2.73
N ARG A 19 14.31 -5.62 -3.36
CA ARG A 19 12.99 -4.99 -3.20
C ARG A 19 12.33 -5.50 -1.93
N PHE A 20 11.64 -4.58 -1.24
CA PHE A 20 10.82 -4.97 -0.10
C PHE A 20 9.74 -5.98 -0.53
N SER A 21 9.59 -7.04 0.25
CA SER A 21 8.54 -8.04 0.09
C SER A 21 7.81 -8.19 1.41
N CYS A 22 6.50 -7.97 1.42
CA CYS A 22 5.70 -8.01 2.64
C CYS A 22 5.52 -9.46 3.13
N PRO A 23 6.07 -9.86 4.29
CA PRO A 23 5.88 -11.19 4.84
C PRO A 23 4.56 -11.24 5.63
N LEU A 24 3.44 -11.27 4.91
CA LEU A 24 2.08 -11.22 5.48
C LEU A 24 1.79 -12.32 6.50
N GLU A 25 2.48 -13.46 6.42
CA GLU A 25 2.37 -14.54 7.40
C GLU A 25 2.84 -14.10 8.80
N LEU A 26 3.86 -13.23 8.85
CA LEU A 26 4.48 -12.73 10.07
C LEU A 26 3.77 -11.47 10.58
N CYS A 27 3.52 -10.49 9.71
CA CYS A 27 3.00 -9.18 10.14
C CYS A 27 1.47 -9.08 10.12
N LYS A 28 0.77 -10.04 9.49
CA LYS A 28 -0.70 -10.03 9.31
C LYS A 28 -1.27 -8.78 8.63
N GLY A 29 -0.41 -8.02 7.93
CA GLY A 29 -0.79 -6.78 7.27
C GLY A 29 -0.69 -5.53 8.16
N ALA A 30 0.10 -5.56 9.24
CA ALA A 30 0.30 -4.44 10.16
C ALA A 30 0.47 -3.08 9.45
N CYS A 31 1.31 -2.98 8.41
CA CYS A 31 1.51 -1.74 7.65
C CYS A 31 0.26 -1.18 6.93
N CYS A 32 -0.81 -1.98 6.80
CA CYS A 32 -2.07 -1.57 6.20
C CYS A 32 -3.14 -1.15 7.23
N VAL A 33 -2.94 -1.51 8.51
CA VAL A 33 -3.94 -1.33 9.58
C VAL A 33 -3.43 -0.53 10.79
N GLU A 34 -2.11 -0.33 10.87
CA GLU A 34 -1.43 0.42 11.93
C GLU A 34 -0.82 1.68 11.30
N GLY A 35 -1.55 2.79 11.35
CA GLY A 35 -1.04 4.09 10.91
C GLY A 35 -2.14 5.16 10.82
N GLU A 36 -1.83 6.36 11.30
CA GLU A 36 -2.70 7.53 11.15
C GLU A 36 -2.84 7.93 9.68
N LEU A 37 -1.74 7.82 8.93
CA LEU A 37 -1.67 8.03 7.49
C LEU A 37 -1.39 6.71 6.78
N GLY A 38 -1.88 6.58 5.55
CA GLY A 38 -1.59 5.42 4.72
C GLY A 38 -0.22 5.53 4.03
N ALA A 39 -0.05 4.81 2.93
CA ALA A 39 1.19 4.83 2.17
C ALA A 39 1.44 6.21 1.52
N PRO A 40 2.65 6.79 1.64
CA PRO A 40 3.03 7.97 0.86
C PRO A 40 3.00 7.64 -0.63
N ILE A 41 2.57 8.59 -1.44
CA ILE A 41 2.43 8.44 -2.89
C ILE A 41 2.75 9.74 -3.64
N ASP A 42 3.09 9.63 -4.92
CA ASP A 42 3.23 10.77 -5.83
C ASP A 42 1.93 11.13 -6.58
N GLU A 43 1.92 12.23 -7.33
CA GLU A 43 0.73 12.67 -8.08
C GLU A 43 0.29 11.69 -9.19
N PRO A 44 1.20 11.09 -10.01
CA PRO A 44 0.85 9.98 -10.90
C PRO A 44 0.19 8.79 -10.19
N GLU A 45 0.74 8.35 -9.06
CA GLU A 45 0.22 7.27 -8.23
C GLU A 45 -1.17 7.60 -7.69
N ALA A 46 -1.37 8.82 -7.19
CA ALA A 46 -2.66 9.29 -6.71
C ALA A 46 -3.74 9.21 -7.80
N ARG A 47 -3.45 9.73 -8.99
CA ARG A 47 -4.36 9.66 -10.15
C ARG A 47 -4.64 8.21 -10.56
N TYR A 48 -3.62 7.36 -10.55
CA TYR A 48 -3.81 5.94 -10.84
C TYR A 48 -4.75 5.28 -9.83
N LEU A 49 -4.52 5.51 -8.53
CA LEU A 49 -5.35 4.93 -7.47
C LEU A 49 -6.81 5.37 -7.57
N GLU A 50 -7.09 6.63 -7.91
CA GLU A 50 -8.45 7.11 -8.15
C GLU A 50 -9.15 6.32 -9.27
N THR A 51 -8.43 5.99 -10.35
CA THR A 51 -9.00 5.16 -11.44
C THR A 51 -9.21 3.70 -11.05
N THR A 52 -8.54 3.22 -10.00
CA THR A 52 -8.63 1.81 -9.56
C THR A 52 -9.80 1.54 -8.63
N VAL A 53 -10.44 2.57 -8.07
CA VAL A 53 -11.54 2.40 -7.11
C VAL A 53 -12.72 1.62 -7.72
N GLU A 54 -13.15 1.97 -8.93
CA GLU A 54 -14.28 1.29 -9.58
C GLU A 54 -13.93 -0.16 -9.99
N PRO A 55 -12.78 -0.46 -10.61
CA PRO A 55 -12.35 -1.84 -10.84
C PRO A 55 -12.24 -2.70 -9.57
N LEU A 56 -11.90 -2.09 -8.43
CA LEU A 56 -11.75 -2.79 -7.15
C LEU A 56 -13.05 -2.86 -6.35
N ARG A 57 -14.16 -2.33 -6.86
CA ARG A 57 -15.42 -2.18 -6.12
C ARG A 57 -15.92 -3.48 -5.50
N ASP A 58 -15.83 -4.59 -6.22
CA ASP A 58 -16.31 -5.89 -5.73
C ASP A 58 -15.39 -6.53 -4.67
N LEU A 59 -14.18 -6.01 -4.51
CA LEU A 59 -13.22 -6.48 -3.50
C LEU A 59 -13.31 -5.65 -2.23
N LEU A 60 -13.53 -4.34 -2.37
CA LEU A 60 -13.50 -3.40 -1.26
C LEU A 60 -14.72 -3.55 -0.36
N PRO A 61 -14.56 -3.49 0.98
CA PRO A 61 -15.68 -3.52 1.89
C PRO A 61 -16.55 -2.28 1.71
N GLU A 62 -17.86 -2.41 1.92
CA GLU A 62 -18.82 -1.33 1.71
C GLU A 62 -18.51 -0.07 2.55
N ARG A 63 -17.95 -0.27 3.76
CA ARG A 63 -17.45 0.82 4.62
C ARG A 63 -16.38 1.64 3.92
N ALA A 64 -15.42 0.99 3.26
CA ALA A 64 -14.36 1.66 2.53
C ALA A 64 -14.90 2.39 1.30
N LEU A 65 -15.78 1.76 0.52
CA LEU A 65 -16.41 2.40 -0.64
C LEU A 65 -17.17 3.67 -0.27
N ARG A 66 -17.99 3.63 0.79
CA ARG A 66 -18.69 4.82 1.28
C ARG A 66 -17.73 5.91 1.74
N TYR A 67 -16.64 5.53 2.40
CA TYR A 67 -15.65 6.48 2.87
C TYR A 67 -14.90 7.14 1.71
N ILE A 68 -14.43 6.34 0.74
CA ILE A 68 -13.79 6.83 -0.49
C ILE A 68 -14.73 7.76 -1.26
N HIS A 69 -16.00 7.40 -1.39
CA HIS A 69 -16.98 8.25 -2.09
C HIS A 69 -17.15 9.62 -1.44
N ARG A 70 -17.08 9.67 -0.10
CA ARG A 70 -17.28 10.91 0.66
C ARG A 70 -16.01 11.76 0.79
N HIS A 71 -14.85 11.12 0.85
CA HIS A 71 -13.60 11.76 1.29
C HIS A 71 -12.46 11.64 0.27
N GLY A 72 -12.64 10.87 -0.80
CA GLY A 72 -11.56 10.47 -1.71
C GLY A 72 -10.73 9.30 -1.17
N CYS A 73 -9.85 8.75 -2.01
CA CYS A 73 -8.93 7.67 -1.63
C CYS A 73 -7.53 8.15 -1.23
N THR A 74 -7.29 9.47 -1.30
CA THR A 74 -6.01 10.11 -0.99
C THR A 74 -6.20 11.27 -0.02
N GLU A 75 -5.14 11.67 0.67
CA GLU A 75 -5.09 12.82 1.56
C GLU A 75 -3.75 13.55 1.46
N LEU A 76 -3.75 14.86 1.71
CA LEU A 76 -2.55 15.69 1.74
C LEU A 76 -2.19 16.00 3.19
N TYR A 77 -0.98 15.65 3.61
CA TYR A 77 -0.47 15.89 4.95
C TYR A 77 0.91 16.53 4.89
N GLN A 78 1.06 17.71 5.50
CA GLN A 78 2.30 18.49 5.51
C GLN A 78 2.93 18.76 4.12
N GLY A 79 2.12 18.74 3.06
CA GLY A 79 2.57 18.97 1.68
C GLY A 79 2.85 17.69 0.89
N ASP A 80 2.79 16.52 1.54
CA ASP A 80 2.97 15.22 0.90
C ASP A 80 1.63 14.48 0.75
N LEU A 81 1.51 13.69 -0.33
CA LEU A 81 0.31 12.91 -0.61
C LEU A 81 0.41 11.51 0.01
N TYR A 82 -0.70 11.04 0.57
CA TYR A 82 -0.84 9.73 1.17
C TYR A 82 -2.13 9.05 0.68
N THR A 83 -2.16 7.72 0.70
CA THR A 83 -3.43 6.99 0.64
C THR A 83 -4.21 7.23 1.92
N ARG A 84 -5.52 7.42 1.81
CA ARG A 84 -6.35 7.78 2.96
C ARG A 84 -6.58 6.61 3.91
N THR A 85 -6.70 6.90 5.21
CA THR A 85 -7.12 5.95 6.25
C THR A 85 -8.56 6.21 6.72
N ILE A 86 -9.18 5.17 7.28
CA ILE A 86 -10.47 5.22 7.97
C ILE A 86 -10.20 5.14 9.46
N ASP A 87 -10.71 6.12 10.21
CA ASP A 87 -10.54 6.24 11.66
C ASP A 87 -9.07 6.16 12.10
N GLU A 88 -8.15 6.77 11.33
CA GLU A 88 -6.70 6.85 11.61
C GLU A 88 -6.05 5.47 11.83
N ARG A 89 -6.59 4.45 11.15
CA ARG A 89 -6.12 3.06 11.29
C ARG A 89 -6.01 2.34 9.96
N GLU A 90 -7.14 2.02 9.34
CA GLU A 90 -7.17 1.12 8.19
C GLU A 90 -7.08 1.92 6.90
N CYS A 91 -6.11 1.62 6.02
CA CYS A 91 -6.11 2.18 4.67
C CYS A 91 -7.42 1.83 3.94
N VAL A 92 -7.96 2.77 3.17
CA VAL A 92 -9.21 2.57 2.42
C VAL A 92 -9.16 1.41 1.40
N PHE A 93 -7.96 0.91 1.05
CA PHE A 93 -7.78 -0.22 0.15
C PHE A 93 -7.61 -1.57 0.85
N VAL A 94 -7.83 -1.65 2.17
CA VAL A 94 -7.70 -2.91 2.92
C VAL A 94 -8.84 -3.87 2.62
N ILE A 95 -8.47 -5.12 2.35
CA ILE A 95 -9.37 -6.27 2.32
C ILE A 95 -8.84 -7.36 3.25
N TYR A 96 -9.74 -8.16 3.83
CA TYR A 96 -9.35 -9.24 4.72
C TYR A 96 -9.54 -10.59 4.04
N LYS A 97 -8.51 -11.44 4.12
CA LYS A 97 -8.59 -12.85 3.68
C LYS A 97 -8.06 -13.74 4.79
N ASN A 98 -8.89 -14.65 5.29
CA ASN A 98 -8.54 -15.56 6.39
C ASN A 98 -7.93 -14.85 7.61
N GLY A 99 -8.45 -13.66 7.96
CA GLY A 99 -7.97 -12.87 9.10
C GLY A 99 -6.65 -12.11 8.85
N VAL A 100 -6.13 -12.12 7.61
CA VAL A 100 -4.95 -11.35 7.21
C VAL A 100 -5.40 -10.12 6.41
N ALA A 101 -4.93 -8.94 6.79
CA ALA A 101 -5.14 -7.72 6.03
C ALA A 101 -4.25 -7.71 4.78
N LEU A 102 -4.86 -7.40 3.63
CA LEU A 102 -4.22 -7.35 2.32
C LEU A 102 -4.56 -6.02 1.64
N CYS A 103 -3.68 -5.54 0.79
CA CYS A 103 -3.96 -4.43 -0.11
C CYS A 103 -4.78 -4.93 -1.32
N ALA A 104 -5.97 -4.37 -1.56
CA ALA A 104 -6.82 -4.72 -2.69
C ALA A 104 -6.15 -4.47 -4.04
N VAL A 105 -5.44 -3.35 -4.17
CA VAL A 105 -4.69 -2.98 -5.38
C VAL A 105 -3.66 -4.06 -5.71
N GLU A 106 -2.92 -4.51 -4.69
CA GLU A 106 -1.90 -5.54 -4.87
C GLU A 106 -2.50 -6.91 -5.17
N ALA A 107 -3.58 -7.26 -4.48
CA ALA A 107 -4.29 -8.50 -4.75
C ALA A 107 -4.83 -8.55 -6.19
N ALA A 108 -5.34 -7.43 -6.70
CA ALA A 108 -5.85 -7.34 -8.07
C ALA A 108 -4.72 -7.36 -9.11
N CYS A 109 -3.60 -6.67 -8.88
CA CYS A 109 -2.46 -6.75 -9.79
C CYS A 109 -1.84 -8.16 -9.85
N LYS A 110 -1.72 -8.85 -8.70
CA LYS A 110 -1.29 -10.26 -8.65
C LYS A 110 -2.22 -11.21 -9.43
N ARG A 111 -3.49 -10.83 -9.64
CA ARG A 111 -4.46 -11.56 -10.47
C ARG A 111 -4.47 -11.12 -11.93
N GLY A 112 -3.71 -10.08 -12.30
CA GLY A 112 -3.70 -9.50 -13.64
C GLY A 112 -4.89 -8.58 -13.96
N GLU A 113 -5.69 -8.22 -12.95
CA GLU A 113 -6.86 -7.33 -13.10
C GLU A 113 -6.47 -5.85 -13.17
N LEU A 114 -5.31 -5.52 -12.60
CA LEU A 114 -4.72 -4.18 -12.66
C LEU A 114 -3.34 -4.25 -13.32
N PRO A 115 -3.01 -3.27 -14.19
CA PRO A 115 -1.77 -3.29 -14.97
C PRO A 115 -0.52 -3.02 -14.12
N SER A 116 -0.68 -2.45 -12.92
CA SER A 116 0.44 -2.10 -12.06
C SER A 116 0.11 -2.36 -10.61
N ASN A 117 1.09 -2.90 -9.89
CA ASN A 117 0.98 -3.23 -8.47
C ASN A 117 1.38 -2.00 -7.66
N LYS A 118 0.75 -0.84 -7.92
CA LYS A 118 1.30 0.47 -7.55
C LYS A 118 2.72 0.71 -8.15
N PRO A 119 3.14 1.96 -8.34
CA PRO A 119 4.47 2.40 -7.90
C PRO A 119 4.38 2.71 -6.39
N LEU A 120 5.45 2.38 -5.67
CA LEU A 120 5.62 2.61 -4.22
C LEU A 120 7.00 3.27 -4.01
N SER A 121 7.36 4.19 -4.93
CA SER A 121 8.72 4.51 -5.38
C SER A 121 9.32 3.51 -6.38
#